data_AF-A0A969VNW4-F1
#
_entry.id   AF-A0A969VNW4-F1
#
_cell.length_a   1.000
_cell.length_b   1.000
_cell.length_c   1.000
_cell.angle_alpha   90.00
_cell.angle_beta   90.00
_cell.angle_gamma   90.00
#
_symmetry.space_group_name_H-M   'P 1'
#
loop_
_entity.id
_entity.type
_entity.pdbx_description
1 polymer ?
#
loop_
_entity_poly.entity_id
_entity_poly.type
_entity_poly.pdbx_seq_one_letter_code
_entity_poly.pdbx_strand_id
1 'polypeptide(L)'
;LADPTCPRLGAAAAEAARLQGLTVHRGATYLSMEGPQFSTRAESRMYRAWGADVIGMTGLSEARLAREAELCYASVAMVTDYDCWHDSHGAVDVAQVIAVVHANADAARGLVAHLPGLLAADRSPCPHGCDRALQNALMTAPDKRDPALLARLDAVAGRVL
;
A
#
# COMPACT_ATOMS: atom_id res chain seq x y z
N LEU A 1 -9.03 -8.73 7.78
CA LEU A 1 -7.80 -7.91 7.70
C LEU A 1 -8.08 -6.57 8.37
N ALA A 2 -7.76 -6.43 9.66
CA ALA A 2 -8.00 -5.17 10.39
C ALA A 2 -6.93 -4.12 10.04
N ASP A 3 -5.66 -4.51 10.10
CA ASP A 3 -4.52 -3.65 9.76
C ASP A 3 -3.90 -4.11 8.43
N PRO A 4 -4.17 -3.43 7.30
CA PRO A 4 -3.75 -3.90 5.97
C PRO A 4 -2.25 -3.73 5.70
N THR A 5 -1.59 -2.82 6.39
CA THR A 5 -0.16 -2.54 6.24
C THR A 5 0.65 -3.04 7.44
N CYS A 6 1.95 -3.28 7.24
CA CYS A 6 2.90 -3.72 8.26
C CYS A 6 3.51 -2.51 8.97
N PRO A 7 3.24 -2.31 10.27
CA PRO A 7 3.77 -1.15 11.01
C PRO A 7 5.30 -1.07 11.02
N ARG A 8 5.99 -2.22 11.12
CA ARG A 8 7.46 -2.30 11.05
C ARG A 8 8.01 -1.80 9.72
N LEU A 9 7.47 -2.30 8.60
CA LEU A 9 7.92 -1.89 7.27
C LEU A 9 7.55 -0.43 6.97
N GLY A 10 6.35 0.00 7.36
CA GLY A 10 5.92 1.39 7.23
C GLY A 10 6.77 2.36 8.05
N ALA A 11 7.29 1.94 9.21
CA ALA A 11 8.24 2.73 9.99
C ALA A 11 9.60 2.87 9.28
N ALA A 12 10.14 1.78 8.73
CA ALA A 12 11.37 1.80 7.96
C ALA A 12 11.25 2.67 6.70
N ALA A 13 10.12 2.58 5.99
CA ALA A 13 9.86 3.42 4.81
C ALA A 13 9.74 4.91 5.16
N ALA A 14 9.07 5.24 6.27
CA ALA A 14 9.00 6.62 6.75
C ALA A 14 10.37 7.17 7.14
N GLU A 15 11.23 6.35 7.74
CA GLU A 15 12.60 6.74 8.09
C GLU A 15 13.48 6.93 6.84
N ALA A 16 13.41 6.01 5.88
CA ALA A 16 14.11 6.15 4.59
C ALA A 16 13.75 7.46 3.86
N ALA A 17 12.48 7.87 3.94
CA ALA A 17 12.03 9.14 3.37
C ALA A 17 12.58 10.35 4.16
N ARG A 18 12.57 10.30 5.50
CA ARG A 18 13.10 11.39 6.34
C ARG A 18 14.60 11.60 6.19
N LEU A 19 15.38 10.54 5.98
CA LEU A 19 16.82 10.64 5.71
C LEU A 19 17.14 11.47 4.46
N GLN A 20 16.19 11.59 3.53
CA GLN A 20 16.29 12.43 2.35
C GLN A 20 15.74 13.86 2.55
N GLY A 21 15.30 14.19 3.76
CA GLY A 21 14.68 15.49 4.07
C GLY A 21 13.24 15.63 3.57
N LEU A 22 12.56 14.52 3.22
CA LEU A 22 11.17 14.56 2.76
C LEU A 22 10.21 14.78 3.93
N THR A 23 9.14 15.54 3.68
CA THR A 23 8.00 15.63 4.60
C THR A 23 7.20 14.33 4.53
N VAL A 24 6.94 13.71 5.69
CA VAL A 24 6.28 12.41 5.78
C VAL A 24 5.12 12.47 6.77
N HIS A 25 3.93 12.07 6.30
CA HIS A 25 2.74 11.86 7.14
C HIS A 25 2.54 10.35 7.37
N ARG A 26 2.19 9.96 8.60
CA ARG A 26 1.92 8.56 8.97
C ARG A 26 0.49 8.43 9.51
N GLY A 27 -0.10 7.25 9.32
CA GLY A 27 -1.45 6.94 9.82
C GLY A 27 -2.58 7.44 8.92
N ALA A 28 -2.28 7.73 7.65
CA ALA A 28 -3.27 8.16 6.68
C ALA A 28 -4.19 7.00 6.24
N THR A 29 -5.46 7.32 6.03
CA THR A 29 -6.47 6.44 5.44
C THR A 29 -6.44 6.57 3.92
N TYR A 30 -6.09 5.48 3.24
CA TYR A 30 -6.12 5.38 1.79
C TYR A 30 -7.48 4.91 1.29
N LEU A 31 -8.13 5.71 0.44
CA LEU A 31 -9.32 5.31 -0.29
C LEU A 31 -8.92 4.80 -1.69
N SER A 32 -9.28 3.55 -1.99
CA SER A 32 -9.13 3.00 -3.33
C SER A 32 -10.44 3.14 -4.09
N MET A 33 -10.42 3.83 -5.22
CA MET A 33 -11.52 3.87 -6.19
C MET A 33 -11.18 3.03 -7.42
N GLU A 34 -12.16 2.71 -8.26
CA GLU A 34 -11.94 1.89 -9.47
C GLU A 34 -11.17 2.66 -10.56
N GLY A 35 -11.53 3.91 -10.85
CA GLY A 35 -11.02 4.63 -12.03
C GLY A 35 -11.60 4.10 -13.36
N PRO A 36 -11.06 4.54 -14.53
CA PRO A 36 -9.94 5.45 -14.73
C PRO A 36 -10.30 6.94 -14.56
N GLN A 37 -11.58 7.27 -14.44
CA GLN A 37 -12.03 8.64 -14.23
C GLN A 37 -11.65 9.10 -12.82
N PHE A 38 -11.22 10.35 -12.70
CA PHE A 38 -11.08 11.01 -11.40
C PHE A 38 -12.45 11.22 -10.75
N SER A 39 -12.43 11.41 -9.44
CA SER A 39 -13.63 11.70 -8.66
C SER A 39 -14.33 12.97 -9.16
N THR A 40 -15.65 12.96 -9.07
CA THR A 40 -16.45 14.19 -9.03
C THR A 40 -16.24 14.89 -7.68
N ARG A 41 -16.58 16.19 -7.64
CA ARG A 41 -16.48 16.98 -6.39
C ARG A 41 -17.37 16.43 -5.27
N ALA A 42 -18.51 15.86 -5.62
CA ALA A 42 -19.42 15.25 -4.65
C ALA A 42 -18.77 14.01 -4.00
N GLU A 43 -18.13 13.15 -4.80
CA GLU A 43 -17.38 11.99 -4.31
C GLU A 43 -16.20 12.41 -3.43
N SER A 44 -15.39 13.37 -3.87
CA SER A 44 -14.26 13.87 -3.08
C SER A 44 -14.68 14.40 -1.70
N ARG A 45 -15.80 15.15 -1.65
CA ARG A 45 -16.40 15.61 -0.38
C ARG A 45 -16.91 14.46 0.48
N MET A 46 -17.52 13.44 -0.12
CA MET A 46 -17.98 12.24 0.58
C MET A 46 -16.81 11.46 1.20
N TYR A 47 -15.73 11.21 0.45
CA TYR A 47 -14.56 10.48 0.94
C TYR A 47 -13.87 11.19 2.10
N ARG A 48 -13.76 12.52 2.04
CA ARG A 48 -13.28 13.33 3.16
C ARG A 48 -14.18 13.21 4.39
N ALA A 49 -15.50 13.21 4.21
CA ALA A 49 -16.44 13.02 5.31
C ALA A 49 -16.32 11.62 5.95
N TRP A 50 -15.84 10.62 5.21
CA TRP A 50 -15.50 9.29 5.75
C TRP A 50 -14.14 9.26 6.48
N GLY A 51 -13.36 10.34 6.43
CA GLY A 51 -12.03 10.40 7.01
C GLY A 51 -10.92 9.84 6.12
N ALA A 52 -11.14 9.75 4.80
CA ALA A 52 -10.06 9.44 3.87
C ALA A 52 -9.09 10.62 3.75
N ASP A 53 -7.79 10.33 3.79
CA ASP A 53 -6.71 11.32 3.71
C ASP A 53 -6.11 11.39 2.31
N VAL A 54 -5.99 10.23 1.65
CA VAL A 54 -5.43 10.10 0.30
C VAL A 54 -6.29 9.17 -0.54
N ILE A 55 -6.31 9.40 -1.86
CA ILE A 55 -7.07 8.61 -2.81
C ILE A 55 -6.15 8.06 -3.90
N GLY A 56 -6.46 6.86 -4.40
CA GLY A 56 -5.85 6.30 -5.60
C GLY A 56 -6.63 5.10 -6.11
N MET A 57 -6.04 4.33 -7.02
CA MET A 57 -6.75 3.27 -7.77
C MET A 57 -6.12 1.88 -7.65
N THR A 58 -5.04 1.71 -6.87
CA THR A 58 -4.20 0.50 -6.91
C THR A 58 -4.01 -0.21 -5.57
N GLY A 59 -4.23 0.49 -4.44
CA GLY A 59 -3.80 -0.02 -3.14
C GLY A 59 -4.63 -1.17 -2.55
N LEU A 60 -5.92 -1.29 -2.88
CA LEU A 60 -6.84 -2.19 -2.16
C LEU A 60 -6.54 -3.68 -2.40
N SER A 61 -6.56 -4.13 -3.66
CA SER A 61 -6.33 -5.53 -4.00
C SER A 61 -4.89 -5.94 -3.71
N GLU A 62 -3.93 -5.05 -3.94
CA GLU A 62 -2.51 -5.28 -3.66
C GLU A 62 -2.26 -5.59 -2.18
N ALA A 63 -2.80 -4.79 -1.26
CA ALA A 63 -2.64 -5.02 0.18
C ALA A 63 -3.25 -6.36 0.64
N ARG A 64 -4.39 -6.75 0.06
CA ARG A 64 -5.05 -8.03 0.36
C ARG A 64 -4.25 -9.22 -0.17
N LEU A 65 -3.81 -9.17 -1.42
CA LEU A 65 -3.02 -10.22 -2.05
C LEU A 65 -1.66 -10.37 -1.37
N ALA A 66 -1.01 -9.27 -1.00
CA ALA A 66 0.24 -9.31 -0.24
C ALA A 66 0.04 -9.96 1.13
N ARG A 67 -1.13 -9.74 1.77
CA ARG A 67 -1.48 -10.42 3.02
C ARG A 67 -1.70 -11.91 2.82
N GLU A 68 -2.39 -12.31 1.77
CA GLU A 68 -2.59 -13.73 1.42
C GLU A 68 -1.26 -14.42 1.08
N ALA A 69 -0.32 -13.71 0.45
CA ALA A 69 1.04 -14.20 0.19
C ALA A 69 1.98 -14.14 1.41
N GLU A 70 1.46 -13.80 2.60
CA GLU A 70 2.23 -13.65 3.84
C GLU A 70 3.45 -12.71 3.71
N LEU A 71 3.28 -11.63 2.95
CA LEU A 71 4.27 -10.59 2.75
C LEU A 71 4.05 -9.43 3.72
N CYS A 72 5.16 -8.86 4.22
CA CYS A 72 5.09 -7.55 4.86
C CYS A 72 4.82 -6.49 3.78
N TYR A 73 3.65 -5.87 3.81
CA TYR A 73 3.24 -4.85 2.86
C TYR A 73 3.22 -3.47 3.52
N ALA A 74 3.70 -2.44 2.83
CA ALA A 74 3.52 -1.05 3.23
C ALA A 74 3.30 -0.22 1.96
N SER A 75 2.38 0.73 2.04
CA SER A 75 2.13 1.68 0.95
C SER A 75 2.78 3.02 1.29
N VAL A 76 3.48 3.60 0.31
CA VAL A 76 3.98 4.97 0.36
C VAL A 76 3.22 5.75 -0.71
N ALA A 77 2.21 6.52 -0.28
CA ALA A 77 1.42 7.36 -1.16
C ALA A 77 2.15 8.67 -1.43
N MET A 78 2.58 8.87 -2.67
CA MET A 78 3.20 10.12 -3.12
C MET A 78 2.11 11.06 -3.61
N VAL A 79 1.84 12.12 -2.86
CA VAL A 79 0.77 13.08 -3.17
C VAL A 79 1.14 13.88 -4.43
N THR A 80 0.26 13.88 -5.42
CA THR A 80 0.45 14.60 -6.69
C THR A 80 -0.37 15.88 -6.78
N ASP A 81 -1.54 15.88 -6.16
CA ASP A 81 -2.53 16.94 -6.23
C ASP A 81 -3.54 16.78 -5.08
N TYR A 82 -4.52 17.69 -5.02
CA TYR A 82 -5.56 17.72 -3.99
C TYR A 82 -6.88 17.09 -4.45
N ASP A 83 -6.88 16.20 -5.44
CA ASP A 83 -8.11 15.74 -6.09
C ASP A 83 -8.97 16.94 -6.54
N CYS A 84 -10.27 16.80 -6.69
CA CYS A 84 -11.15 17.86 -7.21
C CYS A 84 -11.90 18.69 -6.14
N TRP A 85 -11.58 18.54 -4.84
CA TRP A 85 -12.28 19.27 -3.76
C TRP A 85 -11.78 20.69 -3.55
N HIS A 86 -10.54 21.00 -3.93
CA HIS A 86 -9.90 22.27 -3.61
C HIS A 86 -10.23 23.35 -4.64
N ASP A 87 -11.11 24.29 -4.28
CA ASP A 87 -11.67 25.30 -5.20
C ASP A 87 -10.63 26.27 -5.82
N SER A 88 -9.47 26.47 -5.18
CA SER A 88 -8.41 27.38 -5.67
C SER A 88 -7.26 26.68 -6.40
N HIS A 89 -7.33 25.35 -6.55
CA HIS A 89 -6.57 24.67 -7.59
C HIS A 89 -7.56 24.43 -8.73
N GLY A 90 -7.38 25.16 -9.83
CA GLY A 90 -8.19 24.96 -11.04
C GLY A 90 -8.18 23.50 -11.49
N ALA A 91 -9.03 23.16 -12.47
CA ALA A 91 -9.04 21.82 -13.07
C ALA A 91 -7.59 21.34 -13.28
N VAL A 92 -7.28 20.17 -12.72
CA VAL A 92 -5.94 19.56 -12.66
C VAL A 92 -5.13 19.87 -13.94
N ASP A 93 -4.13 20.74 -13.83
CA ASP A 93 -3.20 20.99 -14.94
C ASP A 93 -2.30 19.76 -15.08
N VAL A 94 -2.51 19.02 -16.16
CA VAL A 94 -1.77 17.79 -16.48
C VAL A 94 -0.27 18.05 -16.46
N ALA A 95 0.20 19.23 -16.89
CA ALA A 95 1.62 19.56 -16.88
C ALA A 95 2.19 19.68 -15.45
N GLN A 96 1.43 20.29 -14.53
CA GLN A 96 1.81 20.38 -13.12
C GLN A 96 1.81 19.01 -12.46
N VAL A 97 0.82 18.16 -12.73
CA VAL A 97 0.79 16.78 -12.23
C VAL A 97 1.99 16.00 -12.72
N ILE A 98 2.32 16.08 -14.02
CA ILE A 98 3.48 15.38 -14.58
C ILE A 98 4.77 15.83 -13.90
N ALA A 99 4.95 17.13 -13.67
CA ALA A 99 6.13 17.64 -12.97
C ALA A 99 6.24 17.09 -11.53
N VAL A 100 5.14 17.08 -10.79
CA VAL A 100 5.08 16.51 -9.43
C VAL A 100 5.35 15.01 -9.45
N VAL A 101 4.80 14.27 -10.42
CA VAL A 101 5.04 12.84 -10.60
C VAL A 101 6.53 12.55 -10.83
N HIS A 102 7.21 13.33 -11.67
CA HIS A 102 8.64 13.16 -11.90
C HIS A 102 9.47 13.43 -10.63
N ALA A 103 9.18 14.52 -9.91
CA ALA A 103 9.85 14.82 -8.64
C ALA A 103 9.62 13.71 -7.61
N ASN A 104 8.39 13.20 -7.52
CA ASN A 104 8.03 12.09 -6.65
C ASN A 104 8.73 10.78 -7.06
N ALA A 105 8.97 10.56 -8.35
CA ALA A 105 9.70 9.38 -8.83
C ALA A 105 11.17 9.37 -8.38
N ASP A 106 11.85 10.51 -8.40
CA ASP A 106 13.21 10.64 -7.86
C ASP A 106 13.25 10.39 -6.35
N ALA A 107 12.33 10.99 -5.60
CA ALA A 107 12.19 10.76 -4.16
C ALA A 107 11.88 9.28 -3.83
N ALA A 108 11.03 8.63 -4.63
CA ALA A 108 10.70 7.21 -4.48
C ALA A 108 11.92 6.31 -4.72
N ARG A 109 12.71 6.59 -5.77
CA ARG A 109 13.97 5.87 -6.05
C ARG A 109 14.94 5.98 -4.89
N GLY A 110 15.15 7.18 -4.38
CA GLY A 110 16.02 7.40 -3.22
C GLY A 110 15.50 6.66 -1.98
N LEU A 111 14.18 6.68 -1.72
CA LEU A 111 13.58 5.95 -0.60
C LEU A 111 13.85 4.45 -0.69
N VAL A 112 13.56 3.85 -1.84
CA VAL A 112 13.80 2.42 -2.08
C VAL A 112 15.27 2.06 -1.92
N ALA A 113 16.20 2.94 -2.34
CA ALA A 113 17.63 2.71 -2.19
C ALA A 113 18.11 2.73 -0.72
N HIS A 114 17.50 3.55 0.15
CA HIS A 114 17.85 3.61 1.58
C HIS A 114 17.21 2.48 2.41
N LEU A 115 16.09 1.92 1.94
CA LEU A 115 15.30 0.97 2.71
C LEU A 115 16.08 -0.29 3.16
N PRO A 116 16.92 -0.94 2.32
CA PRO A 116 17.72 -2.09 2.75
C PRO A 116 18.63 -1.81 3.95
N GLY A 117 19.18 -0.60 4.06
CA GLY A 117 20.04 -0.21 5.18
C GLY A 117 19.30 -0.07 6.52
N LEU A 118 17.97 0.00 6.49
CA LEU A 118 17.11 0.08 7.67
C LEU A 118 16.44 -1.25 8.02
N LEU A 119 16.63 -2.27 7.19
CA LEU A 119 16.09 -3.60 7.39
C LEU A 119 17.21 -4.54 7.87
N ALA A 120 16.85 -5.50 8.72
CA ALA A 120 17.80 -6.52 9.16
C ALA A 120 18.20 -7.41 7.97
N ALA A 121 19.46 -7.87 7.96
CA ALA A 121 19.96 -8.77 6.93
C ALA A 121 19.26 -10.14 6.96
N ASP A 122 18.87 -10.59 8.15
CA ASP A 122 18.06 -11.78 8.37
C ASP A 122 16.56 -11.44 8.40
N ARG A 123 15.75 -12.29 7.77
CA ARG A 123 14.29 -12.16 7.83
C ARG A 123 13.78 -12.69 9.17
N SER A 124 13.91 -11.88 10.21
CA SER A 124 13.30 -12.15 11.50
C SER A 124 11.76 -12.16 11.40
N PRO A 125 11.07 -13.08 12.11
CA PRO A 125 9.61 -13.14 12.16
C PRO A 125 8.96 -11.77 12.33
N CYS A 126 7.87 -11.51 11.61
CA CYS A 126 7.15 -10.26 11.79
C CYS A 126 6.41 -10.28 13.15
N PRO A 127 6.64 -9.30 14.04
CA PRO A 127 5.91 -9.23 15.31
C PRO A 127 4.41 -9.00 15.11
N HIS A 128 4.01 -8.49 13.94
CA HIS A 128 2.62 -8.28 13.57
C HIS A 128 2.00 -9.47 12.83
N GLY A 129 2.73 -10.58 12.69
CA GLY A 129 2.23 -11.81 12.07
C GLY A 129 1.94 -11.72 10.58
N CYS A 130 2.44 -10.70 9.87
CA CYS A 130 2.24 -10.57 8.41
C CYS A 130 2.72 -11.80 7.63
N ASP A 131 3.80 -12.42 8.11
CA ASP A 131 4.46 -13.61 7.59
C ASP A 131 3.82 -14.94 8.00
N ARG A 132 2.71 -14.89 8.75
CA ARG A 132 1.95 -16.06 9.20
C ARG A 132 0.44 -15.83 9.08
N ALA A 133 0.03 -14.90 8.23
CA ALA A 133 -1.35 -14.46 8.11
C ALA A 133 -2.32 -15.59 7.74
N LEU A 134 -1.87 -16.61 7.03
CA LEU A 134 -2.71 -17.73 6.60
C LEU A 134 -2.84 -18.85 7.64
N GLN A 135 -2.05 -18.83 8.72
CA GLN A 135 -1.96 -19.93 9.71
C GLN A 135 -3.33 -20.45 10.17
N ASN A 136 -4.30 -19.56 10.35
CA ASN A 136 -5.66 -19.87 10.81
C ASN A 136 -6.73 -19.32 9.85
N ALA A 137 -6.37 -19.00 8.60
CA ALA A 137 -7.28 -18.38 7.64
C ALA A 137 -7.87 -19.37 6.63
N LEU A 138 -7.24 -20.55 6.47
CA LEU A 138 -7.71 -21.57 5.54
C LEU A 138 -8.83 -22.41 6.15
N MET A 139 -10.04 -22.23 5.63
CA MET A 139 -11.22 -23.00 6.06
C MET A 139 -11.38 -24.33 5.32
N THR A 140 -10.78 -24.47 4.13
CA THR A 140 -10.90 -25.68 3.32
C THR A 140 -10.16 -26.84 3.99
N ALA A 141 -10.93 -27.85 4.41
CA ALA A 141 -10.40 -29.06 5.05
C ALA A 141 -9.35 -29.75 4.16
N PRO A 142 -8.25 -30.29 4.73
CA PRO A 142 -7.15 -30.86 3.96
C PRO A 142 -7.56 -31.92 2.93
N ASP A 143 -8.54 -32.77 3.25
CA ASP A 143 -9.07 -33.82 2.37
C ASP A 143 -9.94 -33.31 1.22
N LYS A 144 -10.31 -32.02 1.23
CA LYS A 144 -11.15 -31.38 0.20
C LYS A 144 -10.37 -30.47 -0.75
N ARG A 145 -9.05 -30.41 -0.60
CA ARG A 145 -8.19 -29.54 -1.41
C ARG A 145 -7.84 -30.21 -2.75
N ASP A 146 -8.20 -29.57 -3.85
CA ASP A 146 -7.84 -30.03 -5.20
C ASP A 146 -6.32 -29.93 -5.42
N PRO A 147 -5.61 -31.04 -5.71
CA PRO A 147 -4.17 -31.04 -5.97
C PRO A 147 -3.73 -30.06 -7.07
N ALA A 148 -4.54 -29.88 -8.12
CA ALA A 148 -4.21 -28.95 -9.21
C ALA A 148 -4.27 -27.49 -8.74
N LEU A 149 -5.20 -27.16 -7.85
CA LEU A 149 -5.29 -25.83 -7.24
C LEU A 149 -4.15 -25.60 -6.24
N LEU A 150 -3.79 -26.61 -5.45
CA LEU A 150 -2.65 -26.51 -4.52
C LEU A 150 -1.35 -26.21 -5.26
N ALA A 151 -1.09 -26.90 -6.38
CA ALA A 151 0.08 -26.63 -7.20
C ALA A 151 0.14 -25.19 -7.73
N ARG A 152 -1.03 -24.57 -8.01
CA ARG A 152 -1.11 -23.16 -8.45
C ARG A 152 -0.85 -22.17 -7.31
N LEU A 153 -1.13 -22.56 -6.07
CA LEU A 153 -1.02 -21.71 -4.88
C LEU A 153 0.31 -21.87 -4.14
N ASP A 154 1.19 -22.77 -4.58
CA ASP A 154 2.47 -23.09 -3.92
C ASP A 154 3.28 -21.82 -3.55
N ALA A 155 3.45 -20.90 -4.51
CA ALA A 155 4.20 -19.67 -4.31
C ALA A 155 3.55 -18.66 -3.33
N VAL A 156 2.25 -18.80 -3.04
CA VAL A 156 1.48 -17.84 -2.22
C VAL A 156 1.20 -18.41 -0.84
N ALA A 157 0.78 -19.68 -0.76
CA ALA A 157 0.28 -20.32 0.44
C ALA A 157 1.01 -21.63 0.79
N GLY A 158 2.12 -21.96 0.12
CA GLY A 158 2.85 -23.23 0.31
C GLY A 158 3.33 -23.50 1.75
N ARG A 159 3.41 -22.48 2.62
CA ARG A 159 3.72 -22.69 4.05
C ARG A 159 2.59 -23.43 4.81
N VAL A 160 1.34 -23.25 4.40
CA VAL A 160 0.14 -23.73 5.12
C VAL A 160 -0.69 -24.76 4.34
N LEU A 161 -0.33 -25.00 3.07
CA LEU A 161 -0.95 -25.97 2.18
C LEU A 161 -0.18 -27.28 2.18
#